data_AF-A0A9D3BSG1-F1
#
_entry.id   AF-A0A9D3BSG1-F1
#
_cell.length_a   1.000
_cell.length_b   1.000
_cell.length_c   1.000
_cell.angle_alpha   90.00
_cell.angle_beta   90.00
_cell.angle_gamma   90.00
#
_symmetry.space_group_name_H-M   'P 1'
#
loop_
_entity.id
_entity.type
_entity.pdbx_description
1 polymer ?
#
loop_
_entity_poly.entity_id
_entity_poly.type
_entity_poly.pdbx_seq_one_letter_code
_entity_poly.pdbx_strand_id
1 'polypeptide(L)'
;MKHNEKKEQHLSLFLEVCSQNEELRLPLHTSIVMFLLSYCECKSFKVFMVYTSSCSDAFRSQLPVPVGVSWVQLEDLPQLVRSCRLPAAVDESGRLCRAGLAVVLRHIIIKTTEEDPSRKDVLELLGFKKTCLKACAEVSKWTRLCEIGIPSAVEEHLLNPTNQVNRLPPSILTLEQRLAEPVKVHNDDKIRRQKLQEQRLRENEEKQICEASLGPSSQTSDGLELRAALAKLSVDSAPAAATRGSSEIRKVKTTALPPLEHVFAEGLYFTLTDVVLLPCIHQYLCSLQSHAARTLHQLPRLLRWYSRVREVPGVLKAAKDCGMILTVPQVPTSSLQETSGPDSPVSLLQQEEDEETTPQLAFVGGPRPTMTKLKENGIEAIFTLHPCPSWTLPWDSLPKAINPTEGKMSNIRSTRKMQQLNNLVAMVSKLASPGCTVVDFCSGTGHVGIVLAHTLPDCQIILIENKEESLVRAQRRSTELGLKNISFFQANLDYFTGLFHIGQKVPGDSYTQGAHDSLPFCRPNCRPAPT
;
A
#
# COMPACT_ATOMS: atom_id res chain seq x y z
N MET A 1 24.89 8.39 -42.57
CA MET A 1 24.04 7.52 -41.73
C MET A 1 23.66 8.32 -40.49
N LYS A 2 22.39 8.76 -40.39
CA LYS A 2 21.91 9.46 -39.19
C LYS A 2 21.72 8.41 -38.10
N HIS A 3 22.47 8.52 -37.01
CA HIS A 3 22.21 7.78 -35.80
C HIS A 3 20.80 8.13 -35.33
N ASN A 4 19.92 7.16 -35.38
CA ASN A 4 18.59 7.22 -34.80
C ASN A 4 18.78 6.98 -33.30
N GLU A 5 19.02 8.04 -32.53
CA GLU A 5 18.90 7.97 -31.07
C GLU A 5 17.47 7.51 -30.77
N LYS A 6 17.32 6.28 -30.27
CA LYS A 6 16.07 5.84 -29.66
C LYS A 6 15.81 6.85 -28.53
N LYS A 7 14.78 7.70 -28.68
CA LYS A 7 14.26 8.48 -27.56
C LYS A 7 13.93 7.48 -26.46
N GLU A 8 14.75 7.45 -25.41
CA GLU A 8 14.42 6.70 -24.22
C GLU A 8 13.10 7.26 -23.67
N GLN A 9 12.12 6.38 -23.66
CA GLN A 9 10.75 6.66 -23.31
C GLN A 9 10.65 6.53 -21.78
N HIS A 10 10.87 7.65 -21.10
CA HIS A 10 10.91 7.71 -19.63
C HIS A 10 9.55 8.09 -19.05
N LEU A 11 9.12 7.37 -18.00
CA LEU A 11 7.96 7.73 -17.19
C LEU A 11 8.28 8.99 -16.37
N SER A 12 7.31 9.86 -16.14
CA SER A 12 7.52 11.07 -15.31
C SER A 12 7.00 10.85 -13.91
N LEU A 13 7.86 10.98 -12.90
CA LEU A 13 7.49 10.82 -11.48
C LEU A 13 7.58 12.17 -10.77
N PHE A 14 6.49 12.59 -10.14
CA PHE A 14 6.37 13.87 -9.45
C PHE A 14 6.29 13.64 -7.94
N LEU A 15 7.20 14.30 -7.21
CA LEU A 15 7.36 14.17 -5.76
C LEU A 15 7.32 15.55 -5.12
N GLU A 16 6.67 15.66 -3.97
CA GLU A 16 6.52 16.93 -3.27
C GLU A 16 7.78 17.31 -2.49
N VAL A 17 8.07 18.61 -2.44
CA VAL A 17 9.03 19.22 -1.53
C VAL A 17 8.32 20.32 -0.76
N CYS A 18 8.42 20.30 0.56
CA CYS A 18 7.84 21.33 1.41
C CYS A 18 8.90 22.37 1.81
N SER A 19 8.48 23.61 1.97
CA SER A 19 9.28 24.66 2.61
C SER A 19 8.73 24.94 4.00
N GLN A 20 9.58 24.85 5.02
CA GLN A 20 9.24 25.15 6.41
C GLN A 20 10.33 26.02 7.01
N ASN A 21 9.97 27.17 7.58
CA ASN A 21 10.91 28.16 8.14
C ASN A 21 12.02 28.57 7.15
N GLU A 22 11.67 28.71 5.86
CA GLU A 22 12.61 28.98 4.76
C GLU A 22 13.64 27.86 4.47
N GLU A 23 13.56 26.72 5.16
CA GLU A 23 14.31 25.50 4.83
C GLU A 23 13.45 24.55 3.98
N LEU A 24 14.06 23.89 3.00
CA LEU A 24 13.39 22.82 2.26
C LEU A 24 13.49 21.50 3.03
N ARG A 25 12.38 20.77 3.05
CA ARG A 25 12.30 19.42 3.62
C ARG A 25 11.59 18.48 2.67
N LEU A 26 12.04 17.23 2.67
CA LEU A 26 11.34 16.15 1.97
C LEU A 26 10.25 15.61 2.90
N PRO A 27 8.97 15.64 2.49
CA PRO A 27 7.93 14.86 3.13
C PRO A 27 8.30 13.38 3.18
N LEU A 28 7.80 12.65 4.16
CA LEU A 28 8.09 11.23 4.32
C LEU A 28 7.64 10.43 3.09
N HIS A 29 6.49 10.77 2.49
CA HIS A 29 6.06 10.15 1.23
C HIS A 29 7.11 10.28 0.13
N THR A 30 7.75 11.45 0.00
CA THR A 30 8.85 11.67 -0.95
C THR A 30 10.09 10.87 -0.57
N SER A 31 10.50 10.90 0.70
CA SER A 31 11.64 10.11 1.19
C SER A 31 11.48 8.61 0.96
N ILE A 32 10.27 8.06 1.15
CA ILE A 32 9.95 6.65 0.89
C ILE A 32 10.11 6.30 -0.58
N VAL A 33 9.57 7.12 -1.48
CA VAL A 33 9.68 6.87 -2.92
C VAL A 33 11.14 6.94 -3.37
N MET A 34 11.90 7.93 -2.90
CA MET A 34 13.32 8.06 -3.20
C MET A 34 14.13 6.87 -2.68
N PHE A 35 13.84 6.41 -1.46
CA PHE A 35 14.47 5.22 -0.90
C PHE A 35 14.19 3.97 -1.75
N LEU A 36 12.96 3.74 -2.19
CA LEU A 36 12.63 2.61 -3.07
C LEU A 36 13.33 2.73 -4.44
N LEU A 37 13.37 3.92 -5.05
CA LEU A 37 14.06 4.12 -6.32
C LEU A 37 15.55 3.73 -6.22
N SER A 38 16.21 4.15 -5.14
CA SER A 38 17.60 3.79 -4.87
C SER A 38 17.77 2.29 -4.56
N TYR A 39 16.91 1.70 -3.71
CA TYR A 39 16.93 0.27 -3.40
C TYR A 39 16.76 -0.61 -4.65
N CYS A 40 15.88 -0.22 -5.55
CA CYS A 40 15.62 -0.92 -6.79
C CYS A 40 16.69 -0.64 -7.87
N GLU A 41 17.49 0.42 -7.72
CA GLU A 41 18.33 0.99 -8.79
C GLU A 41 17.52 1.33 -10.05
N CYS A 42 16.30 1.83 -9.85
CA CYS A 42 15.33 2.05 -10.93
C CYS A 42 15.72 3.25 -11.81
N LYS A 43 15.74 3.05 -13.13
CA LYS A 43 16.11 4.09 -14.12
C LYS A 43 14.97 4.47 -15.07
N SER A 44 13.80 3.84 -14.93
CA SER A 44 12.64 4.01 -15.81
C SER A 44 11.94 5.36 -15.65
N PHE A 45 12.22 6.08 -14.56
CA PHE A 45 11.51 7.30 -14.17
C PHE A 45 12.42 8.51 -14.23
N LYS A 46 11.98 9.53 -14.96
CA LYS A 46 12.45 10.89 -14.81
C LYS A 46 11.76 11.52 -13.60
N VAL A 47 12.52 11.82 -12.57
CA VAL A 47 12.01 12.36 -11.30
C VAL A 47 11.95 13.90 -11.34
N PHE A 48 10.81 14.44 -10.94
CA PHE A 48 10.52 15.87 -10.82
C PHE A 48 10.17 16.20 -9.37
N MET A 49 10.95 17.09 -8.75
CA MET A 49 10.66 17.68 -7.45
C MET A 49 9.75 18.88 -7.64
N VAL A 50 8.56 18.78 -7.06
CA VAL A 50 7.51 19.78 -7.12
C VAL A 50 7.64 20.69 -5.90
N TYR A 51 7.75 21.99 -6.16
CA TYR A 51 7.90 22.99 -5.11
C TYR A 51 6.93 24.16 -5.34
N THR A 52 6.67 24.92 -4.28
CA THR A 52 5.92 26.17 -4.31
C THR A 52 6.85 27.37 -4.52
N SER A 53 6.32 28.47 -5.08
CA SER A 53 7.07 29.63 -5.61
C SER A 53 8.01 30.36 -4.64
N SER A 54 8.06 30.00 -3.35
CA SER A 54 8.95 30.56 -2.33
C SER A 54 10.38 29.96 -2.31
N CYS A 55 10.74 29.10 -3.26
CA CYS A 55 12.02 28.37 -3.25
C CYS A 55 13.12 29.03 -4.12
N SER A 56 14.24 29.45 -3.51
CA SER A 56 15.46 29.86 -4.22
C SER A 56 16.33 28.67 -4.66
N ASP A 57 17.08 28.82 -5.75
CA ASP A 57 17.99 27.80 -6.30
C ASP A 57 19.07 27.34 -5.30
N ALA A 58 19.47 28.21 -4.36
CA ALA A 58 20.48 27.90 -3.34
C ALA A 58 20.02 26.83 -2.32
N PHE A 59 18.71 26.65 -2.13
CA PHE A 59 18.18 25.64 -1.21
C PHE A 59 18.13 24.24 -1.83
N ARG A 60 18.12 24.15 -3.17
CA ARG A 60 18.04 22.87 -3.89
C ARG A 60 19.28 21.99 -3.68
N SER A 61 20.45 22.60 -3.43
CA SER A 61 21.70 21.89 -3.20
C SER A 61 21.85 21.31 -1.78
N GLN A 62 20.97 21.68 -0.85
CA GLN A 62 21.02 21.24 0.55
C GLN A 62 20.24 19.94 0.80
N LEU A 63 19.33 19.57 -0.09
CA LEU A 63 18.54 18.36 0.05
C LEU A 63 19.35 17.13 -0.40
N PRO A 64 19.23 15.98 0.28
CA PRO A 64 19.90 14.73 -0.08
C PRO A 64 19.17 14.08 -1.26
N VAL A 65 19.16 14.74 -2.41
CA VAL A 65 18.53 14.26 -3.64
C VAL A 65 19.62 13.68 -4.55
N PRO A 66 19.43 12.46 -5.10
CA PRO A 66 20.32 11.87 -6.09
C PRO A 66 20.52 12.76 -7.31
N VAL A 67 21.68 12.62 -7.94
CA VAL A 67 22.01 13.31 -9.20
C VAL A 67 21.03 12.86 -10.30
N GLY A 68 20.45 13.80 -11.03
CA GLY A 68 19.54 13.52 -12.16
C GLY A 68 18.07 13.91 -11.94
N VAL A 69 17.75 14.57 -10.83
CA VAL A 69 16.39 15.05 -10.54
C VAL A 69 16.13 16.43 -11.15
N SER A 70 14.96 16.60 -11.76
CA SER A 70 14.46 17.86 -12.32
C SER A 70 13.59 18.59 -11.30
N TRP A 71 13.47 19.92 -11.42
CA TRP A 71 12.62 20.74 -10.55
C TRP A 71 11.49 21.34 -11.37
N VAL A 72 10.28 21.38 -10.80
CA VAL A 72 9.10 21.93 -11.47
C VAL A 72 8.25 22.70 -10.47
N GLN A 73 7.74 23.86 -10.88
CA GLN A 73 6.80 24.62 -10.05
C GLN A 73 5.42 23.97 -10.09
N LEU A 74 4.66 24.11 -9.01
CA LEU A 74 3.30 23.59 -8.92
C LEU A 74 2.39 24.05 -10.07
N GLU A 75 2.60 25.27 -10.57
CA GLU A 75 1.87 25.88 -11.69
C GLU A 75 2.21 25.29 -13.06
N ASP A 76 3.43 24.80 -13.25
CA ASP A 76 3.92 24.20 -14.48
C ASP A 76 3.60 22.69 -14.58
N LEU A 77 2.96 22.13 -13.56
CA LEU A 77 2.61 20.72 -13.56
C LEU A 77 1.57 20.38 -14.64
N PRO A 78 1.66 19.18 -15.25
CA PRO A 78 0.59 18.68 -16.10
C PRO A 78 -0.74 18.66 -15.34
N GLN A 79 -1.83 19.05 -16.02
CA GLN A 79 -3.16 19.14 -15.40
C GLN A 79 -3.60 17.84 -14.71
N LEU A 80 -3.17 16.69 -15.24
CA LEU A 80 -3.43 15.38 -14.66
C LEU A 80 -2.76 15.22 -13.27
N VAL A 81 -1.53 15.69 -13.13
CA VAL A 81 -0.78 15.65 -11.85
C VAL A 81 -1.36 16.66 -10.86
N ARG A 82 -1.74 17.87 -11.32
CA ARG A 82 -2.41 18.87 -10.47
C ARG A 82 -3.74 18.40 -9.90
N SER A 83 -4.35 17.39 -10.51
CA SER A 83 -5.63 16.83 -10.12
C SER A 83 -5.51 15.71 -9.08
N CYS A 84 -4.31 15.46 -8.55
CA CYS A 84 -4.10 14.50 -7.48
C CYS A 84 -3.05 14.96 -6.46
N ARG A 85 -3.04 14.30 -5.30
CA ARG A 85 -1.97 14.45 -4.31
C ARG A 85 -0.75 13.65 -4.76
N LEU A 86 0.43 14.18 -4.47
CA LEU A 86 1.71 13.50 -4.72
C LEU A 86 1.96 12.42 -3.66
N PRO A 87 2.72 11.35 -3.98
CA PRO A 87 3.44 11.11 -5.22
C PRO A 87 2.55 10.71 -6.39
N ALA A 88 2.94 11.09 -7.59
CA ALA A 88 2.22 10.75 -8.82
C ALA A 88 3.17 10.41 -9.97
N ALA A 89 2.91 9.32 -10.68
CA ALA A 89 3.63 8.91 -11.88
C ALA A 89 2.74 9.06 -13.11
N VAL A 90 3.26 9.64 -14.19
CA VAL A 90 2.54 9.82 -15.45
C VAL A 90 3.25 9.07 -16.55
N ASP A 91 2.46 8.39 -17.38
CA ASP A 91 2.97 7.71 -18.55
C ASP A 91 3.43 8.68 -19.65
N GLU A 92 4.16 8.18 -20.63
CA GLU A 92 4.65 8.98 -21.76
C GLU A 92 3.51 9.58 -22.61
N SER A 93 2.33 8.96 -22.58
CA SER A 93 1.17 9.46 -23.30
C SER A 93 0.56 10.71 -22.65
N GLY A 94 0.92 10.99 -21.38
CA GLY A 94 0.35 12.09 -20.60
C GLY A 94 -1.12 11.86 -20.23
N ARG A 95 -1.65 10.64 -20.42
CA ARG A 95 -3.07 10.31 -20.21
C ARG A 95 -3.30 9.38 -19.04
N LEU A 96 -2.29 8.66 -18.56
CA LEU A 96 -2.39 7.82 -17.37
C LEU A 96 -1.60 8.44 -16.23
N CYS A 97 -2.29 8.74 -15.14
CA CYS A 97 -1.66 9.09 -13.86
C CYS A 97 -1.87 7.95 -12.87
N ARG A 98 -0.80 7.54 -12.21
CA ARG A 98 -0.82 6.65 -11.05
C ARG A 98 -0.49 7.49 -9.83
N ALA A 99 -1.44 7.64 -8.91
CA ALA A 99 -1.29 8.50 -7.75
C ALA A 99 -1.51 7.73 -6.45
N GLY A 100 -0.78 8.16 -5.42
CA GLY A 100 -0.76 7.53 -4.11
C GLY A 100 0.45 6.65 -3.88
N LEU A 101 0.89 6.59 -2.63
CA LEU A 101 2.18 6.00 -2.27
C LEU A 101 2.21 4.53 -2.62
N ALA A 102 1.26 3.74 -2.14
CA ALA A 102 1.25 2.31 -2.39
C ALA A 102 1.16 1.99 -3.88
N VAL A 103 0.35 2.76 -4.62
CA VAL A 103 0.18 2.61 -6.08
C VAL A 103 1.49 2.91 -6.81
N VAL A 104 2.13 4.04 -6.51
CA VAL A 104 3.38 4.47 -7.16
C VAL A 104 4.53 3.52 -6.82
N LEU A 105 4.70 3.13 -5.55
CA LEU A 105 5.76 2.21 -5.13
C LEU A 105 5.64 0.84 -5.81
N ARG A 106 4.43 0.30 -5.88
CA ARG A 106 4.17 -0.95 -6.61
C ARG A 106 4.45 -0.80 -8.10
N HIS A 107 4.14 0.36 -8.68
CA HIS A 107 4.44 0.64 -10.08
C HIS A 107 5.95 0.68 -10.35
N ILE A 108 6.74 1.29 -9.47
CA ILE A 108 8.21 1.31 -9.54
C ILE A 108 8.77 -0.12 -9.51
N ILE A 109 8.30 -0.96 -8.60
CA ILE A 109 8.70 -2.37 -8.52
C ILE A 109 8.37 -3.11 -9.82
N ILE A 110 7.14 -2.98 -10.31
CA ILE A 110 6.70 -3.63 -11.56
C ILE A 110 7.59 -3.19 -12.72
N LYS A 111 7.82 -1.89 -12.89
CA LYS A 111 8.64 -1.35 -13.98
C LYS A 111 10.09 -1.79 -13.92
N THR A 112 10.68 -1.77 -12.72
CA THR A 112 12.05 -2.28 -12.50
C THR A 112 12.16 -3.74 -12.93
N THR A 113 11.16 -4.58 -12.59
CA THR A 113 11.17 -6.00 -12.95
C THR A 113 10.82 -6.29 -14.41
N GLU A 114 10.13 -5.37 -15.08
CA GLU A 114 9.89 -5.44 -16.54
C GLU A 114 11.16 -5.10 -17.32
N GLU A 115 11.95 -4.13 -16.86
CA GLU A 115 13.24 -3.75 -17.46
C GLU A 115 14.34 -4.77 -17.18
N ASP A 116 14.39 -5.31 -15.97
CA ASP A 116 15.32 -6.37 -15.58
C ASP A 116 14.59 -7.56 -14.92
N PRO A 117 14.18 -8.56 -15.73
CA PRO A 117 13.52 -9.77 -15.23
C PRO A 117 14.38 -10.63 -14.29
N SER A 118 15.70 -10.37 -14.19
CA SER A 118 16.59 -11.10 -13.27
C SER A 118 16.42 -10.66 -11.81
N ARG A 119 15.91 -9.44 -11.57
CA ARG A 119 15.69 -8.83 -10.24
C ARG A 119 14.47 -9.40 -9.51
N LYS A 120 14.48 -10.71 -9.25
CA LYS A 120 13.43 -11.39 -8.49
C LYS A 120 13.34 -10.90 -7.05
N ASP A 121 14.46 -10.49 -6.47
CA ASP A 121 14.56 -9.84 -5.15
C ASP A 121 13.62 -8.63 -5.04
N VAL A 122 13.56 -7.79 -6.08
CA VAL A 122 12.68 -6.62 -6.14
C VAL A 122 11.23 -7.03 -6.29
N LEU A 123 10.94 -8.06 -7.10
CA LEU A 123 9.58 -8.55 -7.29
C LEU A 123 9.00 -9.15 -5.99
N GLU A 124 9.84 -9.79 -5.18
CA GLU A 124 9.48 -10.37 -3.88
C GLU A 124 9.01 -9.33 -2.86
N LEU A 125 9.39 -8.05 -3.02
CA LEU A 125 8.87 -6.96 -2.19
C LEU A 125 7.34 -6.85 -2.27
N LEU A 126 6.72 -7.26 -3.37
CA LEU A 126 5.25 -7.27 -3.48
C LEU A 126 4.60 -8.35 -2.60
N GLY A 127 5.40 -9.17 -1.90
CA GLY A 127 4.94 -10.22 -1.00
C GLY A 127 4.25 -11.37 -1.73
N PHE A 128 3.68 -12.29 -0.94
CA PHE A 128 3.01 -13.47 -1.47
C PHE A 128 1.88 -13.09 -2.44
N LYS A 129 1.87 -13.70 -3.63
CA LYS A 129 0.92 -13.39 -4.72
C LYS A 129 0.86 -11.89 -5.10
N LYS A 130 1.92 -11.12 -4.84
CA LYS A 130 2.00 -9.67 -5.11
C LYS A 130 0.93 -8.85 -4.36
N THR A 131 0.55 -9.26 -3.15
CA THR A 131 -0.55 -8.67 -2.36
C THR A 131 -0.14 -7.58 -1.37
N CYS A 132 1.15 -7.43 -1.06
CA CYS A 132 1.67 -6.41 -0.13
C CYS A 132 1.23 -5.02 -0.59
N LEU A 133 0.53 -4.28 0.28
CA LEU A 133 -0.04 -2.96 0.00
C LEU A 133 -0.88 -2.87 -1.30
N LYS A 134 -1.49 -3.99 -1.76
CA LYS A 134 -2.36 -4.00 -2.95
C LYS A 134 -3.74 -3.40 -2.66
N ALA A 135 -4.25 -3.60 -1.44
CA ALA A 135 -5.57 -3.14 -1.02
C ALA A 135 -5.54 -1.65 -0.66
N CYS A 136 -6.62 -0.93 -0.98
CA CYS A 136 -6.78 0.50 -0.69
C CYS A 136 -6.76 0.80 0.82
N ALA A 137 -6.35 2.01 1.20
CA ALA A 137 -6.35 2.46 2.60
C ALA A 137 -7.76 2.50 3.21
N GLU A 138 -8.80 2.66 2.41
CA GLU A 138 -10.20 2.69 2.83
C GLU A 138 -10.72 1.30 3.25
N VAL A 139 -10.09 0.22 2.79
CA VAL A 139 -10.51 -1.17 3.06
C VAL A 139 -9.50 -1.94 3.90
N SER A 140 -8.23 -1.52 3.90
CA SER A 140 -7.13 -2.19 4.60
C SER A 140 -6.60 -1.28 5.70
N LYS A 141 -6.89 -1.63 6.96
CA LYS A 141 -6.31 -0.95 8.13
C LYS A 141 -4.78 -0.94 8.10
N TRP A 142 -4.17 -2.01 7.57
CA TRP A 142 -2.73 -2.12 7.43
C TRP A 142 -2.18 -1.17 6.38
N THR A 143 -2.80 -1.11 5.19
CA THR A 143 -2.38 -0.14 4.15
C THR A 143 -2.54 1.28 4.67
N ARG A 144 -3.68 1.59 5.33
CA ARG A 144 -3.92 2.91 5.93
C ARG A 144 -2.86 3.29 6.95
N LEU A 145 -2.47 2.35 7.81
CA LEU A 145 -1.43 2.57 8.81
C LEU A 145 -0.07 2.89 8.15
N CYS A 146 0.35 2.10 7.17
CA CYS A 146 1.64 2.27 6.50
C CYS A 146 1.69 3.50 5.57
N GLU A 147 0.64 3.75 4.81
CA GLU A 147 0.59 4.81 3.78
C GLU A 147 0.22 6.18 4.35
N ILE A 148 -0.55 6.24 5.44
CA ILE A 148 -1.10 7.50 5.97
C ILE A 148 -0.75 7.66 7.45
N GLY A 149 -1.12 6.70 8.29
CA GLY A 149 -1.06 6.84 9.75
C GLY A 149 0.35 7.11 10.29
N ILE A 150 1.30 6.23 9.97
CA ILE A 150 2.68 6.33 10.45
C ILE A 150 3.39 7.56 9.85
N PRO A 151 3.38 7.81 8.53
CA PRO A 151 3.99 9.02 7.99
C PRO A 151 3.46 10.30 8.65
N SER A 152 2.13 10.45 8.74
CA SER A 152 1.53 11.66 9.32
C SER A 152 1.88 11.83 10.80
N ALA A 153 1.84 10.74 11.58
CA ALA A 153 2.19 10.76 13.00
C ALA A 153 3.66 11.11 13.25
N VAL A 154 4.57 10.65 12.38
CA VAL A 154 5.98 10.98 12.48
C VAL A 154 6.23 12.42 12.05
N GLU A 155 5.63 12.90 10.95
CA GLU A 155 5.74 14.30 10.53
C GLU A 155 5.23 15.24 11.62
N GLU A 156 4.08 14.95 12.23
CA GLU A 156 3.55 15.73 13.37
C GLU A 156 4.53 15.76 14.55
N HIS A 157 5.14 14.62 14.90
CA HIS A 157 6.15 14.56 15.95
C HIS A 157 7.39 15.40 15.60
N LEU A 158 7.87 15.36 14.35
CA LEU A 158 9.04 16.11 13.90
C LEU A 158 8.80 17.62 13.89
N LEU A 159 7.55 18.07 13.75
CA LEU A 159 7.20 19.49 13.88
C LEU A 159 7.38 20.01 15.31
N ASN A 160 7.11 19.17 16.32
CA ASN A 160 7.17 19.56 17.74
C ASN A 160 7.75 18.43 18.61
N PRO A 161 9.06 18.12 18.49
CA PRO A 161 9.66 16.94 19.13
C PRO A 161 9.66 16.98 20.66
N THR A 162 9.53 18.18 21.26
CA THR A 162 9.55 18.41 22.71
C THR A 162 8.16 18.56 23.34
N ASN A 163 7.07 18.68 22.57
CA ASN A 163 5.72 18.86 23.14
C ASN A 163 5.09 17.53 23.60
N GLN A 164 5.62 16.38 23.16
CA GLN A 164 5.06 15.04 23.45
C GLN A 164 6.07 14.12 24.15
N VAL A 165 6.93 14.66 25.03
CA VAL A 165 8.06 13.90 25.63
C VAL A 165 7.65 12.57 26.30
N ASN A 166 6.38 12.40 26.68
CA ASN A 166 5.87 11.19 27.33
C ASN A 166 4.71 10.47 26.61
N ARG A 167 4.25 10.90 25.42
CA ARG A 167 3.17 10.21 24.70
C ARG A 167 3.66 9.74 23.34
N LEU A 168 3.64 8.42 23.16
CA LEU A 168 3.92 7.79 21.88
C LEU A 168 2.73 7.97 20.93
N PRO A 169 2.96 8.30 19.65
CA PRO A 169 1.87 8.41 18.69
C PRO A 169 1.11 7.08 18.55
N PRO A 170 -0.24 7.09 18.50
CA PRO A 170 -1.04 5.87 18.41
C PRO A 170 -0.64 4.97 17.24
N SER A 171 -0.33 5.55 16.07
CA SER A 171 0.10 4.78 14.89
C SER A 171 1.41 4.01 15.12
N ILE A 172 2.34 4.56 15.92
CA ILE A 172 3.59 3.87 16.28
C ILE A 172 3.32 2.75 17.28
N LEU A 173 2.43 2.99 18.25
CA LEU A 173 2.00 1.96 19.20
C LEU A 173 1.28 0.79 18.50
N THR A 174 0.41 1.08 17.53
CA THR A 174 -0.23 0.04 16.71
C THR A 174 0.82 -0.78 15.97
N LEU A 175 1.87 -0.17 15.43
CA LEU A 175 2.97 -0.92 14.79
C LEU A 175 3.72 -1.81 15.80
N GLU A 176 4.07 -1.29 16.98
CA GLU A 176 4.72 -2.06 18.06
C GLU A 176 3.88 -3.28 18.46
N GLN A 177 2.56 -3.09 18.62
CA GLN A 177 1.61 -4.16 18.93
C GLN A 177 1.53 -5.20 17.81
N ARG A 178 1.49 -4.76 16.55
CA ARG A 178 1.48 -5.70 15.40
C ARG A 178 2.74 -6.54 15.33
N LEU A 179 3.91 -5.96 15.61
CA LEU A 179 5.17 -6.71 15.71
C LEU A 179 5.19 -7.71 16.88
N ALA A 180 4.24 -7.61 17.82
CA ALA A 180 4.06 -8.57 18.92
C ALA A 180 3.20 -9.78 18.55
N GLU A 181 2.40 -9.69 17.50
CA GLU A 181 1.49 -10.76 17.08
C GLU A 181 2.28 -11.96 16.49
N PRO A 182 1.78 -13.19 16.63
CA PRO A 182 2.40 -14.34 15.97
C PRO A 182 2.17 -14.29 14.45
N VAL A 183 3.21 -14.58 13.68
CA VAL A 183 3.13 -14.57 12.21
C VAL A 183 2.36 -15.78 11.71
N LYS A 184 1.50 -15.56 10.71
CA LYS A 184 0.89 -16.63 9.91
C LYS A 184 1.37 -16.52 8.47
N VAL A 185 2.05 -17.55 7.97
CA VAL A 185 2.56 -17.59 6.58
C VAL A 185 1.95 -18.73 5.76
N HIS A 186 2.05 -18.64 4.44
CA HIS A 186 1.76 -19.81 3.60
C HIS A 186 2.76 -20.94 3.94
N ASN A 187 2.22 -22.13 4.21
CA ASN A 187 2.95 -23.30 4.71
C ASN A 187 3.49 -23.13 6.14
N ASP A 188 2.76 -22.37 6.98
CA ASP A 188 3.03 -22.14 8.41
C ASP A 188 3.53 -23.40 9.14
N ASP A 189 2.74 -24.47 9.12
CA ASP A 189 3.06 -25.75 9.76
C ASP A 189 4.39 -26.34 9.28
N LYS A 190 4.73 -26.18 7.99
CA LYS A 190 5.99 -26.69 7.44
C LYS A 190 7.17 -25.93 8.02
N ILE A 191 7.08 -24.60 8.07
CA ILE A 191 8.15 -23.73 8.57
C ILE A 191 8.31 -23.90 10.08
N ARG A 192 7.21 -23.99 10.84
CA ARG A 192 7.25 -24.23 12.29
C ARG A 192 7.84 -25.59 12.65
N ARG A 193 7.62 -26.62 11.82
CA ARG A 193 8.27 -27.92 11.98
C ARG A 193 9.77 -27.87 11.67
N GLN A 194 10.18 -27.08 10.68
CA GLN A 194 11.60 -26.85 10.41
C GLN A 194 12.27 -26.11 11.59
N LYS A 195 11.64 -25.05 12.11
CA LYS A 195 12.09 -24.34 13.33
C LYS A 195 12.26 -25.30 14.51
N LEU A 196 11.30 -26.19 14.74
CA LEU A 196 11.38 -27.20 15.79
C LEU A 196 12.53 -28.19 15.56
N GLN A 197 12.79 -28.59 14.32
CA GLN A 197 13.90 -29.48 13.98
C GLN A 197 15.25 -28.82 14.29
N GLU A 198 15.42 -27.55 13.90
CA GLU A 198 16.64 -26.79 14.12
C GLU A 198 16.87 -26.47 15.60
N GLN A 199 15.81 -26.16 16.36
CA GLN A 199 15.88 -25.98 17.82
C GLN A 199 16.35 -27.26 18.51
N ARG A 200 15.83 -28.43 18.13
CA ARG A 200 16.27 -29.72 18.70
C ARG A 200 17.70 -30.09 18.33
N LEU A 201 18.14 -29.78 17.11
CA LEU A 201 19.52 -29.98 16.70
C LEU A 201 20.48 -29.13 17.55
N ARG A 202 20.15 -27.86 17.76
CA ARG A 202 20.92 -26.96 18.65
C ARG A 202 20.90 -27.40 20.09
N GLU A 203 19.75 -27.81 20.64
CA GLU A 203 19.69 -28.33 22.01
C GLU A 203 20.60 -29.55 22.19
N ASN A 204 20.75 -30.39 21.16
CA ASN A 204 21.66 -31.53 21.19
C ASN A 204 23.13 -31.11 21.04
N GLU A 205 23.44 -30.14 20.17
CA GLU A 205 24.78 -29.54 20.02
C GLU A 205 25.22 -28.82 21.30
N GLU A 206 24.35 -28.02 21.91
CA GLU A 206 24.58 -27.30 23.17
C GLU A 206 24.75 -28.28 24.33
N LYS A 207 24.00 -29.39 24.38
CA LYS A 207 24.22 -30.47 25.36
C LYS A 207 25.56 -31.16 25.18
N GLN A 208 26.02 -31.38 23.94
CA GLN A 208 27.36 -31.93 23.66
C GLN A 208 28.49 -30.95 24.00
N ILE A 209 28.26 -29.64 23.88
CA ILE A 209 29.25 -28.60 24.20
C ILE A 209 29.30 -28.31 25.71
N CYS A 210 28.16 -28.36 26.42
CA CYS A 210 28.10 -28.17 27.88
C CYS A 210 28.75 -29.32 28.67
N GLU A 211 28.91 -30.51 28.08
CA GLU A 211 29.74 -31.58 28.64
C GLU A 211 31.26 -31.26 28.58
N ALA A 212 31.67 -30.22 27.85
CA ALA A 212 33.07 -29.80 27.69
C ALA A 212 33.41 -28.40 28.22
N SER A 213 32.45 -27.53 28.58
CA SER A 213 32.72 -26.22 29.23
C SER A 213 31.48 -25.62 29.93
N LEU A 214 31.68 -25.11 31.15
CA LEU A 214 30.66 -24.45 31.99
C LEU A 214 30.45 -22.98 31.56
N GLY A 215 29.27 -22.66 31.04
CA GLY A 215 28.78 -21.29 30.93
C GLY A 215 27.47 -21.18 30.14
N PRO A 216 26.39 -20.62 30.70
CA PRO A 216 25.13 -20.47 29.97
C PRO A 216 25.12 -19.17 29.15
N SER A 217 25.00 -19.28 27.82
CA SER A 217 24.67 -18.16 26.94
C SER A 217 23.23 -18.28 26.45
N SER A 218 22.30 -17.59 27.11
CA SER A 218 20.85 -17.66 26.84
C SER A 218 20.37 -16.72 25.71
N GLN A 219 21.11 -16.57 24.61
CA GLN A 219 20.71 -15.67 23.52
C GLN A 219 20.95 -16.23 22.11
N THR A 220 20.19 -17.25 21.66
CA THR A 220 20.45 -17.81 20.31
C THR A 220 19.24 -18.48 19.60
N SER A 221 17.98 -18.18 19.94
CA SER A 221 16.84 -18.60 19.10
C SER A 221 16.49 -17.61 17.97
N ASP A 222 16.86 -16.34 18.13
CA ASP A 222 16.37 -15.22 17.32
C ASP A 222 17.00 -15.05 15.93
N GLY A 223 18.24 -15.54 15.76
CA GLY A 223 18.99 -15.35 14.52
C GLY A 223 18.67 -16.36 13.41
N LEU A 224 17.85 -17.37 13.67
CA LEU A 224 17.54 -18.42 12.69
C LEU A 224 16.58 -17.92 11.61
N GLU A 225 15.46 -17.33 12.03
CA GLU A 225 14.44 -16.82 11.10
C GLU A 225 15.02 -15.68 10.26
N LEU A 226 15.83 -14.80 10.86
CA LEU A 226 16.53 -13.74 10.16
C LEU A 226 17.50 -14.28 9.11
N ARG A 227 18.36 -15.26 9.45
CA ARG A 227 19.28 -15.87 8.48
C ARG A 227 18.54 -16.57 7.34
N ALA A 228 17.46 -17.29 7.63
CA ALA A 228 16.65 -17.94 6.61
C ALA A 228 15.94 -16.93 5.70
N ALA A 229 15.49 -15.80 6.25
CA ALA A 229 14.88 -14.72 5.49
C ALA A 229 15.90 -14.01 4.59
N LEU A 230 17.09 -13.68 5.13
CA LEU A 230 18.18 -13.06 4.36
C LEU A 230 18.71 -13.98 3.25
N ALA A 231 18.78 -15.29 3.49
CA ALA A 231 19.18 -16.27 2.47
C ALA A 231 18.23 -16.34 1.28
N LYS A 232 16.96 -15.96 1.44
CA LYS A 232 16.02 -15.84 0.31
C LYS A 232 16.27 -14.60 -0.54
N LEU A 233 16.82 -13.55 0.05
CA LEU A 233 17.14 -12.29 -0.66
C LEU A 233 18.47 -12.38 -1.41
N SER A 234 19.37 -13.29 -1.03
CA SER A 234 20.62 -13.53 -1.77
C SER A 234 20.37 -14.36 -3.03
N VAL A 235 20.92 -13.92 -4.16
CA VAL A 235 20.82 -14.56 -5.48
C VAL A 235 21.55 -15.92 -5.53
N ASP A 236 22.39 -16.22 -4.54
CA ASP A 236 23.17 -17.46 -4.46
C ASP A 236 22.37 -18.65 -3.94
N SER A 237 21.90 -19.45 -4.90
CA SER A 237 21.57 -20.88 -4.82
C SER A 237 20.44 -21.33 -3.87
N ALA A 238 19.58 -22.17 -4.44
CA ALA A 238 18.49 -22.86 -3.77
C ALA A 238 18.96 -23.64 -2.52
N PRO A 239 18.12 -23.77 -1.47
CA PRO A 239 18.41 -24.69 -0.38
C PRO A 239 18.50 -26.12 -0.94
N ALA A 240 19.48 -26.87 -0.43
CA ALA A 240 19.68 -28.28 -0.74
C ALA A 240 18.39 -29.09 -0.59
N ALA A 241 18.28 -30.15 -1.40
CA ALA A 241 17.14 -31.06 -1.45
C ALA A 241 16.62 -31.41 -0.04
N ALA A 242 15.31 -31.26 0.16
CA ALA A 242 14.63 -31.54 1.41
C ALA A 242 14.94 -32.97 1.87
N THR A 243 15.84 -33.10 2.84
CA THR A 243 16.12 -34.37 3.51
C THR A 243 14.84 -34.78 4.24
N ARG A 244 14.42 -36.04 4.07
CA ARG A 244 13.24 -36.58 4.76
C ARG A 244 13.45 -36.48 6.28
N GLY A 245 12.90 -35.45 6.91
CA GLY A 245 13.00 -35.23 8.37
C GLY A 245 12.44 -36.41 9.18
N SER A 246 12.89 -36.52 10.44
CA SER A 246 12.59 -37.65 11.34
C SER A 246 11.08 -37.84 11.57
N SER A 247 10.67 -39.11 11.70
CA SER A 247 9.27 -39.53 11.84
C SER A 247 8.55 -38.92 13.05
N GLU A 248 9.29 -38.46 14.06
CA GLU A 248 8.76 -37.89 15.31
C GLU A 248 8.27 -36.44 15.13
N ILE A 249 8.95 -35.63 14.32
CA ILE A 249 8.59 -34.22 14.09
C ILE A 249 7.28 -34.10 13.29
N ARG A 250 6.99 -35.09 12.44
CA ARG A 250 5.71 -35.16 11.70
C ARG A 250 4.52 -35.50 12.60
N LYS A 251 4.74 -36.17 13.73
CA LYS A 251 3.69 -36.59 14.68
C LYS A 251 3.33 -35.51 15.70
N VAL A 252 4.09 -34.41 15.77
CA VAL A 252 3.81 -33.29 16.68
C VAL A 252 2.51 -32.59 16.26
N LYS A 253 1.61 -32.39 17.23
CA LYS A 253 0.35 -31.65 17.05
C LYS A 253 0.65 -30.19 16.69
N THR A 254 -0.13 -29.61 15.78
CA THR A 254 0.06 -28.21 15.32
C THR A 254 0.02 -27.18 16.46
N THR A 255 -0.75 -27.45 17.53
CA THR A 255 -0.81 -26.60 18.72
C THR A 255 0.47 -26.61 19.56
N ALA A 256 1.33 -27.62 19.40
CA ALA A 256 2.59 -27.77 20.13
C ALA A 256 3.80 -27.33 19.31
N LEU A 257 3.61 -26.82 18.09
CA LEU A 257 4.69 -26.28 17.27
C LEU A 257 5.09 -24.88 17.78
N PRO A 258 6.38 -24.50 17.75
CA PRO A 258 6.79 -23.16 18.15
C PRO A 258 6.13 -22.09 17.26
N PRO A 259 5.70 -20.94 17.80
CA PRO A 259 5.17 -19.85 16.99
C PRO A 259 6.28 -19.24 16.12
N LEU A 260 5.88 -18.66 15.00
CA LEU A 260 6.76 -17.83 14.16
C LEU A 260 6.67 -16.39 14.64
N GLU A 261 7.80 -15.71 14.68
CA GLU A 261 7.87 -14.30 15.08
C GLU A 261 8.03 -13.41 13.86
N HIS A 262 7.65 -12.14 14.01
CA HIS A 262 7.93 -11.14 12.99
C HIS A 262 9.43 -10.94 12.89
N VAL A 263 10.02 -11.29 11.75
CA VAL A 263 11.36 -10.86 11.36
C VAL A 263 11.27 -9.44 10.79
N PHE A 264 10.23 -9.22 9.99
CA PHE A 264 9.90 -8.00 9.25
C PHE A 264 8.43 -7.62 9.50
N ALA A 265 7.99 -6.46 9.02
CA ALA A 265 6.73 -5.83 9.40
C ALA A 265 5.50 -6.70 9.09
N GLU A 266 5.44 -7.35 7.93
CA GLU A 266 4.33 -8.25 7.57
C GLU A 266 4.53 -9.70 8.04
N GLY A 267 5.75 -10.10 8.38
CA GLY A 267 6.02 -11.47 8.83
C GLY A 267 7.49 -11.87 8.72
N LEU A 268 7.74 -12.99 8.05
CA LEU A 268 9.09 -13.56 7.95
C LEU A 268 9.95 -12.93 6.84
N TYR A 269 9.33 -12.30 5.84
CA TYR A 269 10.02 -11.87 4.63
C TYR A 269 10.06 -10.35 4.54
N PHE A 270 11.14 -9.82 3.98
CA PHE A 270 11.28 -8.40 3.70
C PHE A 270 10.35 -8.03 2.55
N THR A 271 9.50 -7.03 2.78
CA THR A 271 8.44 -6.62 1.83
C THR A 271 8.46 -5.12 1.58
N LEU A 272 7.63 -4.66 0.64
CA LEU A 272 7.43 -3.25 0.37
C LEU A 272 7.00 -2.48 1.63
N THR A 273 6.29 -3.12 2.56
CA THR A 273 5.93 -2.49 3.83
C THR A 273 7.16 -2.10 4.64
N ASP A 274 8.20 -2.92 4.68
CA ASP A 274 9.44 -2.58 5.39
C ASP A 274 10.16 -1.39 4.75
N VAL A 275 10.15 -1.32 3.42
CA VAL A 275 10.67 -0.19 2.64
C VAL A 275 9.91 1.11 2.94
N VAL A 276 8.58 1.03 3.09
CA VAL A 276 7.71 2.17 3.45
C VAL A 276 7.97 2.65 4.88
N LEU A 277 8.10 1.72 5.82
CA LEU A 277 8.26 2.06 7.23
C LEU A 277 9.65 2.60 7.56
N LEU A 278 10.70 2.12 6.90
CA LEU A 278 12.08 2.42 7.30
C LEU A 278 12.41 3.92 7.35
N PRO A 279 12.13 4.75 6.31
CA PRO A 279 12.40 6.19 6.38
C PRO A 279 11.64 6.88 7.50
N CYS A 280 10.36 6.52 7.70
CA CYS A 280 9.53 7.08 8.77
C CYS A 280 10.10 6.76 10.15
N ILE A 281 10.32 5.48 10.40
CA ILE A 281 10.80 5.01 11.72
C ILE A 281 12.23 5.48 11.97
N HIS A 282 13.09 5.56 10.95
CA HIS A 282 14.42 6.11 11.10
C HIS A 282 14.40 7.55 11.61
N GLN A 283 13.63 8.45 10.96
CA GLN A 283 13.52 9.84 11.39
C GLN A 283 12.92 9.96 12.79
N TYR A 284 11.88 9.15 13.07
CA TYR A 284 11.26 9.10 14.39
C TYR A 284 12.25 8.68 15.49
N LEU A 285 13.02 7.61 15.27
CA LEU A 285 14.02 7.13 16.23
C LEU A 285 15.16 8.14 16.42
N CYS A 286 15.61 8.82 15.37
CA CYS A 286 16.60 9.90 15.47
C CYS A 286 16.08 11.06 16.34
N SER A 287 14.82 11.46 16.16
CA SER A 287 14.17 12.48 16.98
C SER A 287 14.07 12.04 18.44
N LEU A 288 13.59 10.82 18.70
CA LEU A 288 13.49 10.27 20.05
C LEU A 288 14.86 10.17 20.73
N GLN A 289 15.89 9.70 20.04
CA GLN A 289 17.23 9.62 20.60
C GLN A 289 17.74 11.00 21.07
N SER A 290 17.38 12.06 20.34
CA SER A 290 17.84 13.42 20.60
C SER A 290 17.04 14.12 21.71
N HIS A 291 15.73 13.86 21.79
CA HIS A 291 14.82 14.64 22.65
C HIS A 291 14.13 13.82 23.76
N ALA A 292 13.98 12.51 23.59
CA ALA A 292 13.18 11.64 24.48
C ALA A 292 13.72 10.20 24.53
N ALA A 293 15.03 10.02 24.76
CA ALA A 293 15.68 8.71 24.66
C ALA A 293 15.12 7.64 25.61
N ARG A 294 14.52 8.05 26.74
CA ARG A 294 13.84 7.15 27.70
C ARG A 294 12.62 6.46 27.09
N THR A 295 11.96 7.07 26.12
CA THR A 295 10.76 6.52 25.49
C THR A 295 11.10 5.31 24.61
N LEU A 296 12.37 5.14 24.19
CA LEU A 296 12.82 3.98 23.42
C LEU A 296 12.61 2.64 24.15
N HIS A 297 12.59 2.63 25.49
CA HIS A 297 12.30 1.41 26.28
C HIS A 297 10.88 0.88 26.05
N GLN A 298 9.95 1.72 25.60
CA GLN A 298 8.57 1.34 25.32
C GLN A 298 8.39 0.74 23.91
N LEU A 299 9.44 0.74 23.08
CA LEU A 299 9.40 0.29 21.68
C LEU A 299 10.40 -0.85 21.38
N PRO A 300 10.51 -1.90 22.21
CA PRO A 300 11.53 -2.93 22.05
C PRO A 300 11.40 -3.71 20.73
N ARG A 301 10.18 -3.95 20.23
CA ARG A 301 9.97 -4.75 19.01
C ARG A 301 10.25 -3.92 17.77
N LEU A 302 9.88 -2.64 17.77
CA LEU A 302 10.22 -1.70 16.73
C LEU A 302 11.74 -1.53 16.60
N LEU A 303 12.45 -1.43 17.72
CA LEU A 303 13.92 -1.39 17.73
C LEU A 303 14.53 -2.68 17.17
N ARG A 304 13.98 -3.84 17.53
CA ARG A 304 14.40 -5.14 17.00
C ARG A 304 14.14 -5.23 15.49
N TRP A 305 12.97 -4.82 15.02
CA TRP A 305 12.64 -4.73 13.60
C TRP A 305 13.61 -3.80 12.85
N TYR A 306 13.86 -2.61 13.38
CA TYR A 306 14.77 -1.64 12.78
C TYR A 306 16.21 -2.19 12.68
N SER A 307 16.68 -2.92 13.70
CA SER A 307 17.98 -3.61 13.64
C SER A 307 18.03 -4.64 12.50
N ARG A 308 16.98 -5.45 12.34
CA ARG A 308 16.90 -6.49 11.31
C ARG A 308 16.85 -5.92 9.90
N VAL A 309 16.08 -4.85 9.69
CA VAL A 309 16.00 -4.17 8.39
C VAL A 309 17.36 -3.62 7.96
N ARG A 310 18.20 -3.17 8.89
CA ARG A 310 19.57 -2.71 8.62
C ARG A 310 20.50 -3.81 8.11
N GLU A 311 20.22 -5.08 8.42
CA GLU A 311 21.01 -6.24 7.96
C GLU A 311 20.66 -6.65 6.52
N VAL A 312 19.62 -6.08 5.91
CA VAL A 312 19.24 -6.39 4.53
C VAL A 312 20.27 -5.76 3.56
N PRO A 313 20.89 -6.55 2.66
CA PRO A 313 22.02 -6.08 1.84
C PRO A 313 21.77 -4.80 1.04
N GLY A 314 20.58 -4.64 0.45
CA GLY A 314 20.22 -3.46 -0.35
C GLY A 314 19.88 -2.21 0.48
N VAL A 315 19.56 -2.36 1.76
CA VAL A 315 19.05 -1.26 2.60
C VAL A 315 20.15 -0.25 2.93
N LEU A 316 21.36 -0.69 3.27
CA LEU A 316 22.44 0.21 3.64
C LEU A 316 22.88 1.10 2.48
N LYS A 317 22.95 0.53 1.26
CA LYS A 317 23.24 1.27 0.04
C LYS A 317 22.17 2.33 -0.21
N ALA A 318 20.90 1.92 -0.20
CA ALA A 318 19.78 2.82 -0.46
C ALA A 318 19.67 3.95 0.57
N ALA A 319 19.89 3.64 1.84
CA ALA A 319 19.91 4.62 2.91
C ALA A 319 21.02 5.66 2.70
N LYS A 320 22.23 5.22 2.37
CA LYS A 320 23.36 6.11 2.09
C LYS A 320 23.08 7.04 0.91
N ASP A 321 22.53 6.52 -0.18
CA ASP A 321 22.18 7.30 -1.36
C ASP A 321 21.09 8.35 -1.07
N CYS A 322 20.25 8.10 -0.06
CA CYS A 322 19.21 9.04 0.40
C CYS A 322 19.67 9.92 1.58
N GLY A 323 20.96 9.93 1.92
CA GLY A 323 21.50 10.72 3.04
C GLY A 323 21.06 10.25 4.43
N MET A 324 20.55 9.02 4.55
CA MET A 324 20.14 8.42 5.82
C MET A 324 21.29 7.64 6.46
N ILE A 325 21.68 8.02 7.67
CA ILE A 325 22.74 7.33 8.43
C ILE A 325 22.08 6.40 9.44
N LEU A 326 21.95 5.12 9.09
CA LEU A 326 21.27 4.12 9.92
C LEU A 326 22.09 3.72 11.17
N THR A 327 22.03 4.53 12.22
CA THR A 327 22.68 4.27 13.52
C THR A 327 21.84 3.37 14.42
N VAL A 328 22.50 2.64 15.33
CA VAL A 328 21.83 1.89 16.40
C VAL A 328 21.38 2.87 17.49
N PRO A 329 20.08 2.96 17.82
CA PRO A 329 19.60 3.77 18.93
C PRO A 329 20.20 3.29 20.26
N GLN A 330 20.70 4.22 21.07
CA GLN A 330 21.26 3.95 22.39
C GLN A 330 20.15 4.06 23.42
N VAL A 331 19.73 2.89 23.93
CA VAL A 331 18.72 2.80 24.98
C VAL A 331 19.40 3.15 26.33
N PRO A 332 18.99 4.22 27.04
CA PRO A 332 19.65 4.63 28.27
C PRO A 332 19.58 3.55 29.35
N THR A 333 20.72 3.07 29.83
CA THR A 333 20.80 2.11 30.95
C THR A 333 20.59 2.82 32.28
N SER A 334 19.40 3.36 32.56
CA SER A 334 19.07 3.90 33.88
C SER A 334 18.19 2.91 34.64
N SER A 335 18.63 2.54 35.84
CA SER A 335 17.94 1.67 36.79
C SER A 335 16.46 2.02 36.91
N LEU A 336 15.61 0.98 36.79
CA LEU A 336 14.18 1.03 37.03
C LEU A 336 13.92 1.63 38.43
N GLN A 337 13.48 2.88 38.48
CA GLN A 337 12.60 3.30 39.56
C GLN A 337 11.19 2.99 39.09
N GLU A 338 10.66 1.87 39.57
CA GLU A 338 9.23 1.58 39.52
C GLU A 338 8.49 2.75 40.19
N THR A 339 7.98 3.65 39.36
CA THR A 339 6.95 4.60 39.79
C THR A 339 5.62 3.91 39.49
N SER A 340 5.08 3.27 40.52
CA SER A 340 3.70 2.79 40.58
C SER A 340 2.75 3.99 40.56
N GLY A 341 2.47 4.50 39.35
CA GLY A 341 1.35 5.41 39.09
C GLY A 341 0.21 4.65 38.43
N PRO A 342 -1.02 4.66 38.99
CA PRO A 342 -2.18 4.14 38.29
C PRO A 342 -2.59 5.20 37.28
N ASP A 343 -2.25 5.00 36.01
CA ASP A 343 -2.99 5.48 34.83
C ASP A 343 -2.23 4.99 33.60
N SER A 344 -2.48 3.74 33.25
CA SER A 344 -2.01 3.18 31.99
C SER A 344 -2.75 3.88 30.84
N PRO A 345 -2.07 4.46 29.84
CA PRO A 345 -2.72 4.98 28.63
C PRO A 345 -3.43 3.86 27.83
N VAL A 346 -3.21 2.60 28.20
CA VAL A 346 -3.92 1.41 27.69
C VAL A 346 -5.44 1.53 27.87
N SER A 347 -5.92 2.19 28.93
CA SER A 347 -7.38 2.32 29.15
C SER A 347 -8.04 3.40 28.28
N LEU A 348 -7.31 4.45 27.88
CA LEU A 348 -7.84 5.49 27.00
C LEU A 348 -7.86 5.05 25.53
N LEU A 349 -6.89 4.22 25.12
CA LEU A 349 -6.89 3.61 23.80
C LEU A 349 -8.00 2.56 23.65
N GLN A 350 -8.34 1.83 24.72
CA GLN A 350 -9.54 0.99 24.71
C GLN A 350 -10.82 1.83 24.64
N GLN A 351 -10.86 3.03 25.23
CA GLN A 351 -12.04 3.91 25.10
C GLN A 351 -12.16 4.57 23.71
N GLU A 352 -11.07 4.96 23.06
CA GLU A 352 -11.11 5.46 21.67
C GLU A 352 -11.34 4.32 20.65
N GLU A 353 -10.82 3.11 20.90
CA GLU A 353 -11.15 1.92 20.11
C GLU A 353 -12.59 1.42 20.38
N ASP A 354 -13.12 1.53 21.60
CA ASP A 354 -14.49 1.14 21.97
C ASP A 354 -15.55 2.19 21.58
N GLU A 355 -15.23 3.48 21.49
CA GLU A 355 -16.17 4.49 20.99
C GLU A 355 -16.36 4.41 19.46
N GLU A 356 -15.35 3.99 18.69
CA GLU A 356 -15.55 3.58 17.29
C GLU A 356 -16.04 2.13 17.13
N THR A 357 -15.96 1.31 18.18
CA THR A 357 -16.54 -0.04 18.23
C THR A 357 -17.72 -0.14 19.18
N THR A 358 -18.75 0.68 18.93
CA THR A 358 -20.07 0.03 18.94
C THR A 358 -19.96 -1.16 17.98
N PRO A 359 -20.38 -2.38 18.35
CA PRO A 359 -20.51 -3.47 17.40
C PRO A 359 -21.71 -3.13 16.52
N GLN A 360 -21.60 -2.09 15.70
CA GLN A 360 -22.30 -2.05 14.43
C GLN A 360 -21.74 -3.23 13.68
N LEU A 361 -22.40 -4.38 13.84
CA LEU A 361 -22.35 -5.52 12.95
C LEU A 361 -22.11 -4.96 11.56
N ALA A 362 -20.88 -5.11 11.05
CA ALA A 362 -20.51 -4.59 9.75
C ALA A 362 -21.66 -4.99 8.82
N PHE A 363 -22.37 -4.00 8.27
CA PHE A 363 -23.64 -4.27 7.63
C PHE A 363 -23.39 -5.20 6.43
N VAL A 364 -23.62 -6.50 6.62
CA VAL A 364 -23.53 -7.50 5.56
C VAL A 364 -24.87 -7.53 4.86
N GLY A 365 -25.15 -6.48 4.09
CA GLY A 365 -26.39 -6.38 3.34
C GLY A 365 -26.14 -6.18 1.86
N GLY A 366 -26.79 -7.02 1.04
CA GLY A 366 -26.97 -6.73 -0.38
C GLY A 366 -28.00 -5.61 -0.61
N PRO A 367 -28.28 -5.24 -1.87
CA PRO A 367 -29.18 -4.14 -2.20
C PRO A 367 -30.56 -4.25 -1.52
N ARG A 368 -31.09 -5.47 -1.39
CA ARG A 368 -32.40 -5.72 -0.76
C ARG A 368 -32.40 -5.46 0.75
N PRO A 369 -31.49 -6.05 1.55
CA PRO A 369 -31.31 -5.65 2.96
C PRO A 369 -31.12 -4.15 3.14
N THR A 370 -30.35 -3.48 2.26
CA THR A 370 -30.12 -2.03 2.37
C THR A 370 -31.41 -1.26 2.13
N MET A 371 -32.12 -1.56 1.05
CA MET A 371 -33.41 -0.92 0.74
C MET A 371 -34.45 -1.15 1.83
N THR A 372 -34.46 -2.35 2.44
CA THR A 372 -35.38 -2.69 3.53
C THR A 372 -35.05 -1.85 4.76
N LYS A 373 -33.77 -1.79 5.16
CA LYS A 373 -33.31 -0.98 6.30
C LYS A 373 -33.56 0.51 6.08
N LEU A 374 -33.32 1.03 4.87
CA LEU A 374 -33.65 2.43 4.53
C LEU A 374 -35.14 2.69 4.72
N LYS A 375 -36.00 1.81 4.19
CA LYS A 375 -37.45 1.93 4.32
C LYS A 375 -37.93 1.84 5.78
N GLU A 376 -37.37 0.91 6.56
CA GLU A 376 -37.64 0.78 8.01
C GLU A 376 -37.25 2.04 8.79
N ASN A 377 -36.27 2.80 8.29
CA ASN A 377 -35.86 4.09 8.84
C ASN A 377 -36.57 5.29 8.18
N GLY A 378 -37.66 5.06 7.43
CA GLY A 378 -38.44 6.12 6.79
C GLY A 378 -37.76 6.79 5.58
N ILE A 379 -36.69 6.20 5.05
CA ILE A 379 -35.98 6.68 3.86
C ILE A 379 -36.50 5.90 2.65
N GLU A 380 -37.36 6.54 1.85
CA GLU A 380 -37.89 5.96 0.61
C GLU A 380 -37.22 6.56 -0.63
N ALA A 381 -36.98 5.71 -1.64
CA ALA A 381 -36.48 6.16 -2.93
C ALA A 381 -37.63 6.78 -3.72
N ILE A 382 -37.54 8.07 -4.02
CA ILE A 382 -38.46 8.78 -4.91
C ILE A 382 -37.91 8.66 -6.33
N PHE A 383 -38.64 7.96 -7.20
CA PHE A 383 -38.26 7.81 -8.60
C PHE A 383 -38.80 8.98 -9.42
N THR A 384 -37.91 9.68 -10.10
CA THR A 384 -38.27 10.68 -11.11
C THR A 384 -38.39 10.04 -12.49
N LEU A 385 -39.18 10.67 -13.37
CA LEU A 385 -39.24 10.26 -14.78
C LEU A 385 -37.85 10.37 -15.43
N HIS A 386 -37.60 9.48 -16.41
CA HIS A 386 -36.36 9.49 -17.16
C HIS A 386 -36.15 10.87 -17.83
N PRO A 387 -34.94 11.46 -17.77
CA PRO A 387 -34.69 12.82 -18.26
C PRO A 387 -34.96 13.00 -19.76
N CYS A 388 -34.78 11.92 -20.53
CA CYS A 388 -34.93 11.85 -21.99
C CYS A 388 -35.56 10.50 -22.39
N PRO A 389 -36.87 10.27 -22.16
CA PRO A 389 -37.49 8.93 -22.26
C PRO A 389 -37.52 8.35 -23.68
N SER A 390 -37.42 9.21 -24.71
CA SER A 390 -37.34 8.83 -26.12
C SER A 390 -35.91 8.57 -26.60
N TRP A 391 -34.90 8.79 -25.77
CA TRP A 391 -33.49 8.68 -26.15
C TRP A 391 -32.84 7.42 -25.59
N THR A 392 -32.14 6.69 -26.45
CA THR A 392 -31.32 5.53 -26.09
C THR A 392 -30.03 5.54 -26.89
N LEU A 393 -28.95 4.98 -26.34
CA LEU A 393 -27.74 4.77 -27.12
C LEU A 393 -28.00 3.80 -28.28
N PRO A 394 -27.49 4.09 -29.49
CA PRO A 394 -27.68 3.23 -30.64
C PRO A 394 -26.69 2.06 -30.56
N TRP A 395 -26.97 1.11 -29.66
CA TRP A 395 -26.07 0.02 -29.32
C TRP A 395 -25.61 -0.84 -30.50
N ASP A 396 -26.45 -0.96 -31.54
CA ASP A 396 -26.17 -1.73 -32.74
C ASP A 396 -25.21 -1.01 -33.71
N SER A 397 -25.15 0.32 -33.65
CA SER A 397 -24.24 1.13 -34.48
C SER A 397 -22.98 1.55 -33.74
N LEU A 398 -22.93 1.39 -32.40
CA LEU A 398 -21.74 1.70 -31.62
C LEU A 398 -20.64 0.65 -31.87
N PRO A 399 -19.36 1.08 -31.93
CA PRO A 399 -18.25 0.17 -32.01
C PRO A 399 -18.29 -0.90 -30.91
N LYS A 400 -17.89 -2.13 -31.25
CA LYS A 400 -17.96 -3.29 -30.33
C LYS A 400 -17.23 -3.05 -29.00
N ALA A 401 -16.10 -2.33 -29.04
CA ALA A 401 -15.33 -1.95 -27.86
C ALA A 401 -16.11 -1.09 -26.84
N ILE A 402 -17.23 -0.46 -27.22
CA ILE A 402 -18.10 0.28 -26.30
C ILE A 402 -19.13 -0.65 -25.64
N ASN A 403 -19.50 -1.75 -26.31
CA ASN A 403 -20.57 -2.62 -25.89
C ASN A 403 -20.17 -3.47 -24.67
N PRO A 404 -20.99 -3.49 -23.59
CA PRO A 404 -20.71 -4.29 -22.38
C PRO A 404 -20.60 -5.80 -22.62
N THR A 405 -21.11 -6.30 -23.76
CA THR A 405 -21.07 -7.72 -24.13
C THR A 405 -19.64 -8.27 -24.31
N GLU A 406 -18.66 -7.42 -24.64
CA GLU A 406 -17.26 -7.85 -24.71
C GLU A 406 -16.67 -8.25 -23.33
N GLY A 407 -17.35 -7.88 -22.23
CA GLY A 407 -16.93 -8.17 -20.86
C GLY A 407 -17.06 -9.63 -20.41
N LYS A 408 -17.33 -10.59 -21.30
CA LYS A 408 -17.64 -12.00 -20.97
C LYS A 408 -18.80 -12.14 -19.97
N MET A 409 -19.82 -11.29 -20.09
CA MET A 409 -21.02 -11.34 -19.26
C MET A 409 -22.13 -12.13 -19.96
N SER A 410 -23.01 -12.78 -19.19
CA SER A 410 -24.22 -13.44 -19.74
C SER A 410 -25.15 -12.42 -20.43
N ASN A 411 -25.91 -12.85 -21.45
CA ASN A 411 -26.81 -11.98 -22.22
C ASN A 411 -27.79 -11.15 -21.37
N ILE A 412 -28.33 -11.72 -20.28
CA ILE A 412 -29.24 -10.99 -19.37
C ILE A 412 -28.49 -9.86 -18.63
N ARG A 413 -27.24 -10.12 -18.26
CA ARG A 413 -26.39 -9.18 -17.53
C ARG A 413 -25.93 -8.04 -18.44
N SER A 414 -25.61 -8.32 -19.70
CA SER A 414 -25.29 -7.26 -20.67
C SER A 414 -26.49 -6.34 -20.91
N THR A 415 -27.70 -6.88 -21.09
CA THR A 415 -28.91 -6.07 -21.28
C THR A 415 -29.18 -5.15 -20.09
N ARG A 416 -29.10 -5.67 -18.86
CA ARG A 416 -29.22 -4.83 -17.65
C ARG A 416 -28.15 -3.75 -17.58
N LYS A 417 -26.91 -4.07 -17.95
CA LYS A 417 -25.83 -3.09 -17.97
C LYS A 417 -26.04 -2.01 -19.02
N MET A 418 -26.55 -2.36 -20.20
CA MET A 418 -26.91 -1.40 -21.24
C MET A 418 -28.03 -0.46 -20.79
N GLN A 419 -29.04 -0.98 -20.07
CA GLN A 419 -30.10 -0.14 -19.48
C GLN A 419 -29.55 0.83 -18.42
N GLN A 420 -28.66 0.36 -17.53
CA GLN A 420 -27.98 1.22 -16.55
C GLN A 420 -27.18 2.34 -17.25
N LEU A 421 -26.44 1.98 -18.31
CA LEU A 421 -25.65 2.92 -19.09
C LEU A 421 -26.51 3.96 -19.79
N ASN A 422 -27.62 3.55 -20.43
CA ASN A 422 -28.56 4.48 -21.06
C ASN A 422 -29.04 5.56 -20.07
N ASN A 423 -29.46 5.15 -18.88
CA ASN A 423 -29.98 6.09 -17.87
C ASN A 423 -28.93 7.12 -17.44
N LEU A 424 -27.71 6.65 -17.19
CA LEU A 424 -26.62 7.51 -16.71
C LEU A 424 -26.12 8.45 -17.80
N VAL A 425 -25.91 7.93 -19.01
CA VAL A 425 -25.47 8.76 -20.13
C VAL A 425 -26.55 9.79 -20.46
N ALA A 426 -27.84 9.44 -20.44
CA ALA A 426 -28.91 10.41 -20.64
C ALA A 426 -28.89 11.55 -19.60
N MET A 427 -28.68 11.21 -18.32
CA MET A 427 -28.56 12.21 -17.25
C MET A 427 -27.34 13.11 -17.43
N VAL A 428 -26.16 12.52 -17.69
CA VAL A 428 -24.92 13.29 -17.87
C VAL A 428 -25.00 14.16 -19.12
N SER A 429 -25.48 13.63 -20.25
CA SER A 429 -25.63 14.40 -21.49
C SER A 429 -26.61 15.57 -21.36
N LYS A 430 -27.61 15.48 -20.47
CA LYS A 430 -28.53 16.60 -20.17
C LYS A 430 -27.87 17.70 -19.35
N LEU A 431 -26.88 17.36 -18.52
CA LEU A 431 -26.19 18.29 -17.62
C LEU A 431 -24.89 18.84 -18.23
N ALA A 432 -24.26 18.09 -19.13
CA ALA A 432 -22.97 18.43 -19.70
C ALA A 432 -23.09 19.53 -20.76
N SER A 433 -22.18 20.49 -20.71
CA SER A 433 -21.94 21.48 -21.75
C SER A 433 -20.53 21.30 -22.33
N PRO A 434 -20.25 21.79 -23.55
CA PRO A 434 -18.88 21.79 -24.10
C PRO A 434 -17.87 22.38 -23.10
N GLY A 435 -16.70 21.77 -22.97
CA GLY A 435 -15.69 22.13 -21.98
C GLY A 435 -15.90 21.53 -20.58
N CYS A 436 -17.01 20.84 -20.31
CA CYS A 436 -17.22 20.19 -19.02
C CYS A 436 -16.19 19.09 -18.76
N THR A 437 -15.80 18.97 -17.49
CA THR A 437 -15.02 17.84 -16.98
C THR A 437 -15.94 16.89 -16.24
N VAL A 438 -15.99 15.64 -16.69
CA VAL A 438 -16.81 14.57 -16.12
C VAL A 438 -15.91 13.48 -15.55
N VAL A 439 -16.14 13.09 -14.30
CA VAL A 439 -15.35 12.09 -13.59
C VAL A 439 -16.17 10.83 -13.35
N ASP A 440 -15.66 9.69 -13.79
CA ASP A 440 -16.19 8.35 -13.54
C ASP A 440 -15.43 7.70 -12.38
N PHE A 441 -16.00 7.76 -11.18
CA PHE A 441 -15.40 7.21 -9.96
C PHE A 441 -15.64 5.70 -9.86
N CYS A 442 -14.59 4.94 -9.53
CA CYS A 442 -14.62 3.47 -9.55
C CYS A 442 -15.05 2.93 -10.93
N SER A 443 -14.47 3.50 -11.98
CA SER A 443 -14.89 3.30 -13.38
C SER A 443 -14.78 1.84 -13.87
N GLY A 444 -14.04 0.98 -13.16
CA GLY A 444 -13.80 -0.39 -13.55
C GLY A 444 -13.11 -0.46 -14.92
N THR A 445 -13.71 -1.19 -15.86
CA THR A 445 -13.21 -1.29 -17.23
C THR A 445 -13.72 -0.16 -18.14
N GLY A 446 -14.22 0.94 -17.56
CA GLY A 446 -14.62 2.16 -18.27
C GLY A 446 -15.95 2.05 -19.02
N HIS A 447 -16.89 1.21 -18.57
CA HIS A 447 -18.14 0.99 -19.31
C HIS A 447 -18.95 2.28 -19.54
N VAL A 448 -18.94 3.20 -18.57
CA VAL A 448 -19.71 4.45 -18.67
C VAL A 448 -18.83 5.56 -19.21
N GLY A 449 -17.65 5.77 -18.61
CA GLY A 449 -16.71 6.79 -19.06
C GLY A 449 -16.33 6.70 -20.54
N ILE A 450 -16.15 5.49 -21.11
CA ILE A 450 -15.83 5.33 -22.54
C ILE A 450 -17.01 5.74 -23.43
N VAL A 451 -18.24 5.40 -23.03
CA VAL A 451 -19.46 5.82 -23.77
C VAL A 451 -19.60 7.34 -23.72
N LEU A 452 -19.37 7.95 -22.55
CA LEU A 452 -19.42 9.39 -22.38
C LEU A 452 -18.36 10.09 -23.23
N ALA A 453 -17.13 9.59 -23.25
CA ALA A 453 -16.06 10.15 -24.07
C ALA A 453 -16.40 10.11 -25.57
N HIS A 454 -17.04 9.03 -26.02
CA HIS A 454 -17.48 8.89 -27.41
C HIS A 454 -18.66 9.81 -27.76
N THR A 455 -19.61 9.99 -26.84
CA THR A 455 -20.85 10.77 -27.08
C THR A 455 -20.70 12.27 -26.81
N LEU A 456 -19.71 12.66 -26.01
CA LEU A 456 -19.42 14.05 -25.62
C LEU A 456 -17.97 14.41 -25.98
N PRO A 457 -17.62 14.55 -27.27
CA PRO A 457 -16.24 14.78 -27.72
C PRO A 457 -15.64 16.09 -27.21
N ASP A 458 -16.49 17.09 -26.93
CA ASP A 458 -16.07 18.41 -26.42
C ASP A 458 -15.95 18.46 -24.89
N CYS A 459 -16.24 17.36 -24.19
CA CYS A 459 -16.06 17.23 -22.74
C CYS A 459 -14.78 16.44 -22.43
N GLN A 460 -14.12 16.78 -21.33
CA GLN A 460 -13.00 16.00 -20.79
C GLN A 460 -13.54 14.92 -19.86
N ILE A 461 -13.21 13.66 -20.13
CA ILE A 461 -13.63 12.52 -19.31
C ILE A 461 -12.45 11.97 -18.51
N ILE A 462 -12.64 11.75 -17.22
CA ILE A 462 -11.61 11.22 -16.32
C ILE A 462 -12.11 9.92 -15.70
N LEU A 463 -11.37 8.82 -15.88
CA LEU A 463 -11.68 7.52 -15.31
C LEU A 463 -10.78 7.27 -14.12
N ILE A 464 -11.36 7.12 -12.93
CA ILE A 464 -10.63 6.81 -11.70
C ILE A 464 -10.92 5.36 -11.31
N GLU A 465 -9.88 4.55 -11.18
CA GLU A 465 -10.00 3.14 -10.78
C GLU A 465 -8.73 2.66 -10.08
N ASN A 466 -8.84 2.07 -8.90
CA ASN A 466 -7.67 1.56 -8.19
C ASN A 466 -7.14 0.25 -8.78
N LYS A 467 -8.03 -0.61 -9.29
CA LYS A 467 -7.67 -1.92 -9.84
C LYS A 467 -6.98 -1.78 -11.20
N GLU A 468 -5.67 -1.95 -11.20
CA GLU A 468 -4.81 -1.86 -12.39
C GLU A 468 -5.33 -2.69 -13.57
N GLU A 469 -5.74 -3.94 -13.34
CA GLU A 469 -6.16 -4.81 -14.45
C GLU A 469 -7.45 -4.32 -15.11
N SER A 470 -8.31 -3.60 -14.37
CA SER A 470 -9.53 -2.99 -14.89
C SER A 470 -9.19 -1.75 -15.72
N LEU A 471 -8.31 -0.88 -15.19
CA LEU A 471 -7.90 0.35 -15.87
C LEU A 471 -7.14 0.07 -17.17
N VAL A 472 -6.24 -0.94 -17.19
CA VAL A 472 -5.54 -1.37 -18.42
C VAL A 472 -6.52 -1.81 -19.51
N ARG A 473 -7.62 -2.49 -19.13
CA ARG A 473 -8.68 -2.85 -20.09
C ARG A 473 -9.41 -1.61 -20.61
N ALA A 474 -9.70 -0.64 -19.74
CA ALA A 474 -10.33 0.62 -20.14
C ALA A 474 -9.45 1.39 -21.14
N GLN A 475 -8.15 1.47 -20.89
CA GLN A 475 -7.18 2.13 -21.78
C GLN A 475 -7.10 1.46 -23.16
N ARG A 476 -7.07 0.12 -23.18
CA ARG A 476 -7.06 -0.65 -24.43
C ARG A 476 -8.30 -0.33 -25.28
N ARG A 477 -9.49 -0.45 -24.69
CA ARG A 477 -10.77 -0.14 -25.35
C ARG A 477 -10.80 1.30 -25.86
N SER A 478 -10.31 2.24 -25.05
CA SER A 478 -10.23 3.66 -25.44
C SER A 478 -9.29 3.90 -26.62
N THR A 479 -8.17 3.19 -26.68
CA THR A 479 -7.18 3.31 -27.76
C THR A 479 -7.71 2.69 -29.05
N GLU A 480 -8.38 1.53 -28.96
CA GLU A 480 -9.09 0.90 -30.10
C GLU A 480 -10.15 1.83 -30.72
N LEU A 481 -10.75 2.70 -29.91
CA LEU A 481 -11.75 3.69 -30.33
C LEU A 481 -11.15 5.03 -30.77
N GLY A 482 -9.84 5.22 -30.62
CA GLY A 482 -9.17 6.49 -30.95
C GLY A 482 -9.62 7.69 -30.12
N LEU A 483 -10.15 7.46 -28.91
CA LEU A 483 -10.65 8.53 -28.03
C LEU A 483 -9.48 9.39 -27.51
N LYS A 484 -9.63 10.71 -27.60
CA LYS A 484 -8.59 11.69 -27.20
C LYS A 484 -8.95 12.53 -25.98
N ASN A 485 -10.25 12.68 -25.71
CA ASN A 485 -10.82 13.48 -24.62
C ASN A 485 -10.98 12.69 -23.31
N ILE A 486 -10.11 11.70 -23.09
CA ILE A 486 -10.21 10.77 -21.97
C ILE A 486 -8.86 10.58 -21.29
N SER A 487 -8.86 10.63 -19.95
CA SER A 487 -7.69 10.41 -19.10
C SER A 487 -7.99 9.38 -18.01
N PHE A 488 -6.95 8.77 -17.50
CA PHE A 488 -7.01 7.61 -16.61
C PHE A 488 -6.23 7.90 -15.33
N PHE A 489 -6.84 7.62 -14.19
CA PHE A 489 -6.20 7.64 -12.88
C PHE A 489 -6.24 6.25 -12.26
N GLN A 490 -5.07 5.73 -11.91
CA GLN A 490 -4.98 4.67 -10.91
C GLN A 490 -4.69 5.29 -9.55
N ALA A 491 -5.68 5.32 -8.67
CA ALA A 491 -5.52 5.84 -7.32
C ALA A 491 -6.65 5.34 -6.41
N ASN A 492 -6.43 5.42 -5.10
CA ASN A 492 -7.52 5.46 -4.13
C ASN A 492 -8.29 6.79 -4.31
N LEU A 493 -9.55 6.83 -3.88
CA LEU A 493 -10.42 7.98 -4.19
C LEU A 493 -9.91 9.28 -3.55
N ASP A 494 -9.35 9.17 -2.34
CA ASP A 494 -8.86 10.31 -1.55
C ASP A 494 -7.63 11.01 -2.16
N TYR A 495 -6.95 10.36 -3.11
CA TYR A 495 -5.81 10.95 -3.83
C TYR A 495 -6.24 11.89 -4.95
N PHE A 496 -7.48 11.80 -5.44
CA PHE A 496 -7.97 12.71 -6.49
C PHE A 496 -8.51 14.00 -5.88
N THR A 497 -7.93 15.12 -6.29
CA THR A 497 -8.25 16.48 -5.81
C THR A 497 -8.62 17.42 -6.96
N GLY A 498 -8.77 16.88 -8.17
CA GLY A 498 -9.11 17.65 -9.36
C GLY A 498 -10.51 18.26 -9.29
N LEU A 499 -10.65 19.45 -9.86
CA LEU A 499 -11.96 20.07 -10.06
C LEU A 499 -12.72 19.35 -11.18
N PHE A 500 -14.01 19.16 -10.98
CA PHE A 500 -14.91 18.57 -11.98
C PHE A 500 -16.29 19.19 -11.91
N HIS A 501 -17.02 19.11 -13.03
CA HIS A 501 -18.37 19.65 -13.14
C HIS A 501 -19.41 18.57 -12.82
N ILE A 502 -19.16 17.32 -13.25
CA ILE A 502 -20.08 16.20 -13.06
C ILE A 502 -19.28 15.01 -12.53
N GLY A 503 -19.67 14.50 -11.37
CA GLY A 503 -19.16 13.25 -10.80
C GLY A 503 -20.21 12.16 -10.92
N GLN A 504 -19.84 11.01 -11.47
CA GLN A 504 -20.72 9.84 -11.51
C GLN A 504 -20.03 8.63 -10.91
N LYS A 505 -20.84 7.70 -10.39
CA LYS A 505 -20.37 6.41 -9.87
C LYS A 505 -21.43 5.37 -10.18
N VAL A 506 -21.01 4.26 -10.77
CA VAL A 506 -21.87 3.10 -10.98
C VAL A 506 -21.39 1.98 -10.10
N PRO A 507 -22.22 1.49 -9.16
CA PRO A 507 -21.87 0.30 -8.40
C PRO A 507 -21.52 -0.83 -9.37
N GLY A 508 -20.36 -1.46 -9.15
CA GLY A 508 -20.08 -2.74 -9.77
C GLY A 508 -21.12 -3.74 -9.28
N ASP A 509 -21.71 -4.54 -10.19
CA ASP A 509 -22.55 -5.66 -9.79
C ASP A 509 -21.66 -6.73 -9.14
N SER A 510 -21.34 -6.57 -7.86
CA SER A 510 -20.65 -7.57 -7.04
C SER A 510 -21.65 -8.64 -6.58
N TYR A 511 -22.13 -9.41 -7.55
CA TYR A 511 -22.80 -10.70 -7.31
C TYR A 511 -22.02 -11.85 -7.97
N THR A 512 -20.69 -11.76 -8.04
CA THR A 512 -19.81 -12.90 -8.34
C THR A 512 -18.40 -12.60 -7.85
N GLN A 513 -18.20 -12.58 -6.54
CA GLN A 513 -16.94 -12.99 -5.96
C GLN A 513 -17.32 -13.82 -4.74
N GLY A 514 -17.54 -15.11 -4.99
CA GLY A 514 -17.56 -16.10 -3.94
C GLY A 514 -16.28 -15.91 -3.13
N ALA A 515 -16.46 -15.81 -1.83
CA ALA A 515 -15.41 -15.97 -0.84
C ALA A 515 -14.58 -17.21 -1.16
N HIS A 516 -13.43 -17.02 -1.79
CA HIS A 516 -12.36 -18.00 -1.87
C HIS A 516 -10.97 -17.36 -1.73
N ASP A 517 -10.90 -16.12 -1.24
CA ASP A 517 -9.71 -15.64 -0.54
C ASP A 517 -9.96 -15.85 0.95
N SER A 518 -9.57 -17.04 1.41
CA SER A 518 -9.52 -17.43 2.80
C SER A 518 -8.43 -16.62 3.50
N LEU A 519 -8.81 -15.49 4.11
CA LEU A 519 -8.17 -15.04 5.33
C LEU A 519 -8.63 -15.97 6.48
N PRO A 520 -7.72 -16.50 7.31
CA PRO A 520 -8.07 -17.45 8.36
C PRO A 520 -8.60 -16.69 9.58
N PHE A 521 -9.89 -16.35 9.57
CA PHE A 521 -10.61 -16.10 10.82
C PHE A 521 -11.13 -17.43 11.35
N CYS A 522 -10.47 -17.92 12.40
CA CYS A 522 -10.88 -19.06 13.19
C CYS A 522 -12.30 -18.83 13.75
N ARG A 523 -13.23 -19.74 13.45
CA ARG A 523 -14.43 -19.91 14.28
C ARG A 523 -14.02 -20.59 15.59
N PRO A 524 -14.47 -20.12 16.77
CA PRO A 524 -14.30 -20.86 18.00
C PRO A 524 -15.16 -22.13 17.99
N ASN A 525 -14.62 -23.19 18.59
CA ASN A 525 -15.22 -24.51 18.74
C ASN A 525 -16.60 -24.46 19.40
N CYS A 526 -17.65 -24.85 18.68
CA CYS A 526 -18.86 -25.40 19.29
C CYS A 526 -18.80 -26.92 19.19
N ARG A 527 -18.64 -27.59 20.34
CA ARG A 527 -18.83 -29.04 20.46
C ARG A 527 -20.32 -29.37 20.29
N PRO A 528 -20.70 -30.46 19.60
CA PRO A 528 -22.05 -30.98 19.72
C PRO A 528 -22.24 -31.63 21.10
N ALA A 529 -23.38 -31.34 21.74
CA ALA A 529 -23.84 -32.02 22.94
C ALA A 529 -24.14 -33.50 22.63
N PRO A 530 -23.89 -34.43 23.58
CA PRO A 530 -24.21 -35.83 23.39
C PRO A 530 -25.72 -36.05 23.53
N THR A 531 -26.29 -36.84 22.62
CA THR A 531 -27.55 -37.55 22.80
C THR A 531 -27.28 -38.96 23.27
#